data_AF-A0A9D4Q770-F1
#
_entry.id   AF-A0A9D4Q770-F1
#
_cell.length_a   1.000
_cell.length_b   1.000
_cell.length_c   1.000
_cell.angle_alpha   90.00
_cell.angle_beta   90.00
_cell.angle_gamma   90.00
#
_symmetry.space_group_name_H-M   'P 1'
#
loop_
_entity.id
_entity.type
_entity.pdbx_description
1 polymer ?
#
loop_
_entity_poly.entity_id
_entity_poly.type
_entity_poly.pdbx_seq_one_letter_code
_entity_poly.pdbx_strand_id
1 'polypeptide(L)'
;MEATRDWIGDIASALTIASFVGSLSISWRVWRARSSAGVAFLPLAVVITCMQIWLFYGRATGETRVTLVSACGLVLTTVNATVHCIFAPDFGSELQLVVALMLMCVVPSVMGVAQLGGMAFSWSVAYNLVPIRAIPSFPRMKTGLWRITIFGLWTVYGWLAGDQPLYASNLIGFIAGIGEIASCFRMLLPDSFRPELQ
;
A
#
# COMPACT_ATOMS: atom_id res chain seq x y z
N MET A 1 5.50 -16.99 22.12
CA MET A 1 5.68 -15.71 21.40
C MET A 1 5.92 -15.93 19.92
N GLU A 2 6.82 -16.83 19.52
CA GLU A 2 7.06 -17.17 18.09
C GLU A 2 5.81 -17.67 17.36
N ALA A 3 5.09 -18.66 17.92
CA ALA A 3 3.86 -19.16 17.30
C ALA A 3 2.80 -18.06 17.07
N THR A 4 2.69 -17.10 17.99
CA THR A 4 1.79 -15.95 17.87
C THR A 4 2.24 -15.01 16.74
N ARG A 5 3.55 -14.71 16.68
CA ARG A 5 4.14 -13.91 15.61
C ARG A 5 3.85 -14.55 14.25
N ASP A 6 4.10 -15.85 14.11
CA ASP A 6 3.91 -16.57 12.86
C ASP A 6 2.45 -16.54 12.40
N TRP A 7 1.51 -16.84 13.30
CA TRP A 7 0.09 -16.84 12.98
C TRP A 7 -0.41 -15.45 12.54
N ILE A 8 0.02 -14.39 13.22
CA ILE A 8 -0.29 -13.00 12.85
C ILE A 8 0.31 -12.68 11.46
N GLY A 9 1.56 -13.08 11.23
CA GLY A 9 2.24 -12.84 9.96
C GLY A 9 1.57 -13.54 8.79
N ASP A 10 1.08 -14.76 8.98
CA ASP A 10 0.40 -15.53 7.94
C ASP A 10 -0.95 -14.88 7.56
N ILE A 11 -1.72 -14.44 8.55
CA ILE A 11 -2.98 -13.71 8.31
C ILE A 11 -2.71 -12.37 7.64
N ALA A 12 -1.73 -11.60 8.14
CA ALA A 12 -1.34 -10.33 7.55
C ALA A 12 -0.96 -10.52 6.07
N SER A 13 -0.22 -11.59 5.78
CA SER A 13 0.22 -11.92 4.42
C SER A 13 -0.95 -12.29 3.51
N ALA A 14 -1.84 -13.17 3.97
CA ALA A 14 -3.01 -13.59 3.22
C ALA A 14 -3.93 -12.40 2.88
N LEU A 15 -4.21 -11.53 3.86
CA LEU A 15 -5.05 -10.35 3.66
C LEU A 15 -4.38 -9.32 2.73
N THR A 16 -3.07 -9.09 2.87
CA THR A 16 -2.32 -8.23 1.95
C THR A 16 -2.38 -8.74 0.52
N ILE A 17 -2.15 -10.04 0.29
CA ILE A 17 -2.25 -10.64 -1.05
C ILE A 17 -3.68 -10.53 -1.59
N ALA A 18 -4.70 -10.83 -0.77
CA ALA A 18 -6.10 -10.67 -1.16
C ALA A 18 -6.44 -9.23 -1.56
N SER A 19 -5.83 -8.22 -0.91
CA SER A 19 -6.01 -6.81 -1.28
C SER A 19 -5.48 -6.50 -2.68
N PHE A 20 -4.33 -7.08 -3.06
CA PHE A 20 -3.80 -6.96 -4.41
C PHE A 20 -4.67 -7.67 -5.43
N VAL A 21 -5.20 -8.86 -5.12
CA VAL A 21 -6.16 -9.55 -5.99
C VAL A 21 -7.43 -8.71 -6.18
N GLY A 22 -7.94 -8.10 -5.11
CA GLY A 22 -9.09 -7.18 -5.18
C GLY A 22 -8.85 -5.99 -6.11
N SER A 23 -7.61 -5.50 -6.20
CA SER A 23 -7.25 -4.40 -7.10
C SER A 23 -7.38 -4.76 -8.59
N LEU A 24 -7.31 -6.06 -8.95
CA LEU A 24 -7.51 -6.52 -10.33
C LEU A 24 -8.90 -6.18 -10.88
N SER A 25 -9.88 -5.93 -10.01
CA SER A 25 -11.22 -5.46 -10.42
C SER A 25 -11.17 -4.14 -11.20
N ILE A 26 -10.23 -3.26 -10.89
CA ILE A 26 -10.02 -1.99 -11.60
C ILE A 26 -9.51 -2.29 -13.01
N SER A 27 -8.52 -3.17 -13.15
CA SER A 27 -7.99 -3.56 -14.44
C SER A 27 -8.99 -4.32 -15.28
N TRP A 28 -9.84 -5.15 -14.66
CA TRP A 28 -10.99 -5.75 -15.35
C TRP A 28 -11.95 -4.70 -15.90
N ARG A 29 -12.25 -3.64 -15.13
CA ARG A 29 -13.08 -2.52 -15.59
C ARG A 29 -12.44 -1.80 -16.77
N VAL A 30 -11.15 -1.48 -16.70
CA VAL A 30 -10.39 -0.85 -17.80
C VAL A 30 -10.39 -1.74 -19.04
N TRP A 31 -10.15 -3.04 -18.88
CA TRP A 31 -10.17 -4.01 -19.97
C TRP A 31 -11.54 -4.07 -20.65
N ARG A 32 -12.64 -4.11 -19.89
CA ARG A 32 -14.00 -4.10 -20.47
C ARG A 32 -14.36 -2.79 -21.14
N ALA A 33 -13.95 -1.66 -20.55
CA ALA A 33 -14.20 -0.33 -21.09
C ALA A 33 -13.32 -0.02 -22.31
N ARG A 34 -12.23 -0.78 -22.51
CA ARG A 34 -11.19 -0.51 -23.53
C ARG A 34 -10.61 0.90 -23.41
N SER A 35 -10.62 1.47 -22.21
CA SER A 35 -10.12 2.80 -21.92
C SER A 35 -9.69 2.87 -20.45
N SER A 36 -8.54 3.47 -20.19
CA SER A 36 -8.10 3.80 -18.83
C SER A 36 -8.54 5.20 -18.37
N ALA A 37 -9.40 5.88 -19.14
CA ALA A 37 -9.96 7.18 -18.77
C ALA A 37 -10.63 7.13 -17.38
N GLY A 38 -10.27 8.08 -16.51
CA GLY A 38 -10.74 8.15 -15.13
C GLY A 38 -10.01 7.22 -14.16
N VAL A 39 -8.96 6.50 -14.58
CA VAL A 39 -8.06 5.76 -13.70
C VAL A 39 -6.68 6.44 -13.71
N ALA A 40 -6.24 6.93 -12.56
CA ALA A 40 -4.92 7.53 -12.44
C ALA A 40 -3.83 6.44 -12.46
N PHE A 41 -2.76 6.68 -13.23
CA PHE A 41 -1.60 5.78 -13.29
C PHE A 41 -0.68 5.91 -12.06
N LEU A 42 -0.55 7.13 -11.51
CA LEU A 42 0.37 7.44 -10.40
C LEU A 42 0.25 6.52 -9.17
N PRO A 43 -0.96 6.13 -8.69
CA PRO A 43 -1.07 5.17 -7.58
C PRO A 43 -0.45 3.81 -7.88
N LEU A 44 -0.51 3.32 -9.13
CA LEU A 44 0.11 2.05 -9.54
C LEU A 44 1.63 2.16 -9.48
N ALA A 45 2.18 3.25 -10.02
CA ALA A 45 3.60 3.57 -9.95
C ALA A 45 4.13 3.58 -8.51
N VAL A 46 3.45 4.29 -7.60
CA VAL A 46 3.84 4.39 -6.18
C VAL A 46 3.85 3.02 -5.50
N VAL A 47 2.84 2.18 -5.78
CA VAL A 47 2.75 0.82 -5.22
C VAL A 47 3.86 -0.08 -5.77
N ILE A 48 4.17 -0.02 -7.07
CA ILE A 48 5.29 -0.78 -7.67
C ILE A 48 6.60 -0.45 -6.95
N THR A 49 6.93 0.83 -6.79
CA THR A 49 8.15 1.25 -6.09
C THR A 49 8.14 0.80 -4.62
N CYS A 50 7.00 0.93 -3.94
CA CYS A 50 6.86 0.47 -2.56
C CYS A 50 7.16 -1.03 -2.42
N MET A 51 6.56 -1.85 -3.30
CA MET A 51 6.74 -3.31 -3.28
C MET A 51 8.17 -3.72 -3.64
N GLN A 52 8.84 -3.01 -4.55
CA GLN A 52 10.26 -3.25 -4.84
C GLN A 52 11.12 -3.01 -3.61
N ILE A 53 10.97 -1.87 -2.93
CA ILE A 53 11.78 -1.54 -1.75
C ILE A 53 11.56 -2.58 -0.63
N TRP A 54 10.30 -2.93 -0.34
CA TRP A 54 9.98 -3.95 0.67
C TRP A 54 10.45 -5.35 0.27
N LEU A 55 10.46 -5.69 -1.03
CA LEU A 55 11.00 -6.95 -1.52
C LEU A 55 12.50 -7.04 -1.25
N PHE A 56 13.27 -6.01 -1.57
CA PHE A 56 14.72 -5.98 -1.30
C PHE A 56 15.01 -5.94 0.20
N TYR A 57 14.23 -5.18 0.97
CA TYR A 57 14.32 -5.17 2.43
C TYR A 57 14.10 -6.57 3.02
N GLY A 58 12.99 -7.22 2.69
CA GLY A 58 12.67 -8.57 3.19
C GLY A 58 13.72 -9.61 2.81
N ARG A 59 14.30 -9.52 1.61
CA ARG A 59 15.42 -10.38 1.20
C ARG A 59 16.68 -10.12 2.01
N ALA A 60 17.00 -8.86 2.27
CA ALA A 60 18.20 -8.47 3.01
C ALA A 60 18.09 -8.80 4.51
N THR A 61 16.89 -8.79 5.09
CA THR A 61 16.64 -9.17 6.49
C THR A 61 16.35 -10.67 6.68
N GLY A 62 16.09 -11.40 5.60
CA GLY A 62 15.66 -12.81 5.66
C GLY A 62 14.17 -12.98 6.05
N GLU A 63 13.39 -11.90 6.07
CA GLU A 63 11.96 -11.94 6.37
C GLU A 63 11.15 -12.46 5.16
N THR A 64 10.95 -13.78 5.14
CA THR A 64 10.28 -14.51 4.05
C THR A 64 8.86 -14.02 3.78
N ARG A 65 8.10 -13.64 4.81
CA ARG A 65 6.71 -13.17 4.66
C ARG A 65 6.63 -11.83 3.95
N VAL A 66 7.48 -10.88 4.37
CA VAL A 66 7.61 -9.56 3.73
C VAL A 66 8.05 -9.73 2.27
N THR A 67 9.01 -10.63 2.02
CA THR A 67 9.48 -10.98 0.68
C THR A 67 8.33 -11.51 -0.19
N LEU A 68 7.56 -12.47 0.32
CA LEU A 68 6.45 -13.10 -0.40
C LEU A 68 5.37 -12.10 -0.78
N VAL A 69 4.87 -11.33 0.18
CA VAL A 69 3.77 -10.38 -0.08
C VAL A 69 4.21 -9.27 -1.03
N SER A 70 5.46 -8.84 -0.93
CA SER A 70 6.02 -7.81 -1.82
C SER A 70 6.21 -8.35 -3.23
N ALA A 71 6.67 -9.59 -3.39
CA ALA A 71 6.77 -10.25 -4.69
C ALA A 71 5.39 -10.41 -5.35
N CYS A 72 4.40 -10.93 -4.62
CA CYS A 72 3.03 -11.05 -5.11
C CYS A 72 2.44 -9.68 -5.47
N GLY A 73 2.60 -8.68 -4.60
CA GLY A 73 2.12 -7.32 -4.83
C GLY A 73 2.76 -6.66 -6.04
N LEU A 74 4.05 -6.85 -6.24
CA LEU A 74 4.78 -6.35 -7.40
C LEU A 74 4.25 -6.97 -8.70
N VAL A 75 4.08 -8.29 -8.75
CA VAL A 75 3.54 -8.99 -9.93
C VAL A 75 2.13 -8.51 -10.25
N LEU A 76 1.23 -8.52 -9.27
CA LEU A 76 -0.18 -8.14 -9.47
C LEU A 76 -0.33 -6.66 -9.85
N THR A 77 0.43 -5.77 -9.22
CA THR A 77 0.39 -4.34 -9.56
C THR A 77 0.99 -4.07 -10.94
N THR A 78 2.00 -4.83 -11.36
CA THR A 78 2.55 -4.74 -12.72
C THR A 78 1.53 -5.19 -13.76
N VAL A 79 0.72 -6.22 -13.48
CA VAL A 79 -0.42 -6.59 -14.32
C VAL A 79 -1.40 -5.42 -14.42
N ASN A 80 -1.72 -4.78 -13.30
CA ASN A 80 -2.63 -3.62 -13.31
C ASN A 80 -2.09 -2.47 -14.16
N ALA A 81 -0.81 -2.13 -14.00
CA ALA A 81 -0.12 -1.10 -14.76
C ALA A 81 -0.09 -1.42 -16.26
N THR A 82 0.23 -2.67 -16.61
CA THR A 82 0.24 -3.11 -18.01
C THR A 82 -1.13 -2.95 -18.67
N VAL A 83 -2.21 -3.42 -18.01
CA VAL A 83 -3.57 -3.27 -18.53
C VAL A 83 -3.96 -1.80 -18.66
N HIS A 84 -3.59 -0.97 -17.69
CA HIS A 84 -3.84 0.47 -17.75
C HIS A 84 -3.15 1.11 -18.97
N CYS A 85 -1.85 0.87 -19.15
CA CYS A 85 -1.09 1.43 -20.26
C CYS A 85 -1.63 0.99 -21.62
N ILE A 86 -1.98 -0.30 -21.81
CA ILE A 86 -2.53 -0.80 -23.10
C ILE A 86 -3.74 0.03 -23.57
N PHE A 87 -4.56 0.55 -22.66
CA PHE A 87 -5.75 1.35 -22.98
C PHE A 87 -5.60 2.84 -22.61
N ALA A 88 -4.37 3.29 -22.38
CA ALA A 88 -4.06 4.69 -22.11
C ALA A 88 -4.09 5.53 -23.39
N PRO A 89 -4.62 6.76 -23.33
CA PRO A 89 -4.62 7.66 -24.48
C PRO A 89 -3.20 8.13 -24.87
N ASP A 90 -2.27 8.19 -23.91
CA ASP A 90 -0.86 8.49 -24.13
C ASP A 90 0.03 7.37 -23.57
N PHE A 91 0.11 6.27 -24.31
CA PHE A 91 0.86 5.07 -23.94
C PHE A 91 2.36 5.33 -23.69
N GLY A 92 2.94 6.33 -24.37
CA GLY A 92 4.38 6.54 -24.39
C GLY A 92 4.95 6.97 -23.04
N SER A 93 4.34 7.99 -22.42
CA SER A 93 4.83 8.58 -21.17
C SER A 93 4.64 7.64 -19.97
N GLU A 94 3.51 6.95 -19.89
CA GLU A 94 3.22 6.01 -18.79
C GLU A 94 4.06 4.74 -18.87
N LEU A 95 4.27 4.19 -20.07
CA LEU A 95 5.16 3.03 -20.25
C LEU A 95 6.61 3.39 -19.92
N GLN A 96 7.08 4.57 -20.35
CA GLN A 96 8.41 5.07 -19.98
C GLN A 96 8.55 5.18 -18.46
N LEU A 97 7.50 5.64 -17.76
CA LEU A 97 7.50 5.69 -16.31
C LEU A 97 7.54 4.28 -15.69
N VAL A 98 6.73 3.32 -16.16
CA VAL A 98 6.83 1.90 -15.70
C VAL A 98 8.26 1.39 -15.85
N VAL A 99 8.83 1.53 -17.04
CA VAL A 99 10.18 1.04 -17.35
C VAL A 99 11.21 1.73 -16.46
N ALA A 100 11.14 3.05 -16.30
CA ALA A 100 12.04 3.79 -15.42
C ALA A 100 11.93 3.32 -13.96
N LEU A 101 10.72 3.10 -13.45
CA LEU A 101 10.49 2.56 -12.09
C LEU A 101 11.01 1.13 -11.94
N MET A 102 10.89 0.30 -12.97
CA MET A 102 11.47 -1.05 -12.98
C MET A 102 13.01 -1.01 -13.02
N LEU A 103 13.59 -0.09 -13.79
CA LEU A 103 15.05 0.12 -13.83
C LEU A 103 15.58 0.69 -12.50
N MET A 104 14.76 1.40 -11.73
CA MET A 104 15.12 1.82 -10.37
C MET A 104 15.32 0.66 -9.39
N CYS A 105 15.03 -0.60 -9.76
CA CYS A 105 15.39 -1.79 -8.98
C CYS A 105 16.91 -1.92 -8.69
N VAL A 106 17.76 -1.23 -9.45
CA VAL A 106 19.22 -1.24 -9.25
C VAL A 106 19.61 -0.53 -7.95
N VAL A 107 18.90 0.52 -7.55
CA VAL A 107 19.30 1.32 -6.38
C VAL A 107 19.10 0.53 -5.07
N PRO A 108 17.93 -0.10 -4.80
CA PRO A 108 17.74 -0.91 -3.61
C PRO A 108 18.63 -2.16 -3.56
N SER A 109 19.04 -2.73 -4.70
CA SER A 109 19.79 -4.00 -4.74
C SER A 109 21.22 -3.89 -4.20
N VAL A 110 21.77 -2.67 -4.13
CA VAL A 110 23.12 -2.38 -3.60
C VAL A 110 23.10 -1.70 -2.23
N MET A 111 21.93 -1.46 -1.66
CA MET A 111 21.76 -0.80 -0.37
C MET A 111 21.90 -1.77 0.80
N GLY A 112 22.42 -1.28 1.93
CA GLY A 112 22.42 -2.02 3.19
C GLY A 112 21.04 -2.05 3.86
N VAL A 113 20.84 -2.99 4.80
CA VAL A 113 19.56 -3.19 5.51
C VAL A 113 19.02 -1.90 6.14
N ALA A 114 19.87 -1.10 6.78
CA ALA A 114 19.45 0.15 7.41
C ALA A 114 18.93 1.18 6.39
N GLN A 115 19.58 1.28 5.22
CA GLN A 115 19.17 2.18 4.15
C GLN A 115 17.85 1.71 3.53
N LEU A 116 17.73 0.41 3.26
CA LEU A 116 16.49 -0.21 2.78
C LEU A 116 15.33 0.00 3.75
N GLY A 117 15.56 -0.21 5.05
CA GLY A 117 14.55 0.01 6.08
C GLY A 117 14.11 1.48 6.16
N GLY A 118 15.07 2.42 6.12
CA GLY A 118 14.77 3.85 6.10
C GLY A 118 13.98 4.27 4.86
N MET A 119 14.33 3.73 3.69
CA MET A 119 13.62 3.99 2.44
C MET A 119 12.22 3.37 2.45
N ALA A 120 12.08 2.12 2.89
CA ALA A 120 10.82 1.40 3.01
C ALA A 120 9.85 2.15 3.94
N PHE A 121 10.35 2.59 5.09
CA PHE A 121 9.60 3.41 6.03
C PHE A 121 9.16 4.73 5.39
N SER A 122 10.10 5.50 4.85
CA SER A 122 9.82 6.83 4.29
C SER A 122 8.80 6.76 3.15
N TRP A 123 8.93 5.78 2.26
CA TRP A 123 8.01 5.58 1.14
C TRP A 123 6.63 5.15 1.62
N SER A 124 6.56 4.27 2.62
CA SER A 124 5.30 3.82 3.22
C SER A 124 4.57 4.97 3.93
N VAL A 125 5.31 5.85 4.61
CA VAL A 125 4.75 7.07 5.21
C VAL A 125 4.19 7.97 4.12
N ALA A 126 4.98 8.30 3.10
CA ALA A 126 4.56 9.17 2.01
C ALA A 126 3.27 8.64 1.33
N TYR A 127 3.22 7.34 1.03
CA TYR A 127 2.04 6.68 0.48
C TYR A 127 0.81 6.78 1.41
N ASN A 128 0.99 6.55 2.71
CA ASN A 128 -0.11 6.59 3.67
C ASN A 128 -0.64 8.01 3.95
N LEU A 129 0.18 9.05 3.76
CA LEU A 129 -0.21 10.45 3.93
C LEU A 129 -1.10 10.98 2.80
N VAL A 130 -0.96 10.45 1.57
CA VAL A 130 -1.78 10.87 0.41
C VAL A 130 -3.28 10.82 0.70
N PRO A 131 -3.87 9.69 1.17
CA PRO A 131 -5.29 9.62 1.46
C PRO A 131 -5.71 10.42 2.70
N ILE A 132 -4.82 10.71 3.66
CA ILE A 132 -5.20 11.40 4.91
C ILE A 132 -5.81 12.78 4.63
N ARG A 133 -5.30 13.49 3.63
CA ARG A 133 -5.84 14.79 3.22
C ARG A 133 -7.25 14.71 2.65
N ALA A 134 -7.63 13.56 2.09
CA ALA A 134 -8.95 13.33 1.50
C ALA A 134 -9.98 12.74 2.47
N ILE A 135 -9.55 12.25 3.65
CA ILE A 135 -10.41 11.59 4.63
C ILE A 135 -11.58 12.48 5.08
N PRO A 136 -11.40 13.76 5.44
CA PRO A 136 -12.52 14.60 5.91
C PRO A 136 -13.59 14.82 4.84
N SER A 137 -13.18 14.88 3.57
CA SER A 137 -14.08 15.16 2.44
C SER A 137 -14.80 13.91 1.93
N PHE A 138 -14.19 12.73 2.05
CA PHE A 138 -14.72 11.47 1.51
C PHE A 138 -14.38 10.27 2.40
N PRO A 139 -14.95 10.17 3.61
CA PRO A 139 -14.60 9.11 4.54
C PRO A 139 -15.22 7.77 4.10
N ARG A 140 -14.45 6.68 4.15
CA ARG A 140 -14.85 5.38 3.62
C ARG A 140 -14.71 4.31 4.70
N MET A 141 -15.83 3.94 5.32
CA MET A 141 -15.88 2.94 6.39
C MET A 141 -15.16 1.63 6.02
N LYS A 142 -15.45 1.09 4.82
CA LYS A 142 -14.84 -0.17 4.36
C LYS A 142 -13.32 -0.06 4.20
N THR A 143 -12.83 1.06 3.68
CA THR A 143 -11.39 1.31 3.51
C THR A 143 -10.70 1.49 4.86
N GLY A 144 -11.31 2.26 5.77
CA GLY A 144 -10.78 2.44 7.12
C GLY A 144 -10.65 1.12 7.89
N LEU A 145 -11.68 0.27 7.86
CA LEU A 145 -11.66 -1.05 8.51
C LEU A 145 -10.58 -1.93 7.91
N TRP A 146 -10.47 -1.94 6.58
CA TRP A 146 -9.45 -2.72 5.89
C TRP A 146 -8.03 -2.28 6.26
N ARG A 147 -7.80 -0.96 6.36
CA ARG A 147 -6.51 -0.40 6.78
C ARG A 147 -6.18 -0.78 8.22
N ILE A 148 -7.12 -0.58 9.15
CA ILE A 148 -6.94 -0.96 10.56
C ILE A 148 -6.53 -2.42 10.67
N THR A 149 -7.21 -3.31 9.95
CA THR A 149 -6.91 -4.75 9.99
C THR A 149 -5.53 -5.07 9.45
N ILE A 150 -5.22 -4.73 8.19
CA ILE A 150 -3.93 -5.12 7.57
C ILE A 150 -2.76 -4.41 8.25
N PHE A 151 -2.83 -3.08 8.37
CA PHE A 151 -1.74 -2.31 8.97
C PHE A 151 -1.58 -2.62 10.46
N GLY A 152 -2.67 -2.88 11.19
CA GLY A 152 -2.61 -3.33 12.57
C GLY A 152 -1.89 -4.67 12.71
N LEU A 153 -2.22 -5.66 11.87
CA LEU A 153 -1.56 -6.97 11.88
C LEU A 153 -0.05 -6.85 11.57
N TRP A 154 0.33 -6.08 10.55
CA TRP A 154 1.75 -5.84 10.24
C TRP A 154 2.49 -5.04 11.31
N THR A 155 1.79 -4.13 12.01
CA THR A 155 2.36 -3.41 13.17
C THR A 155 2.68 -4.39 14.29
N VAL A 156 1.73 -5.24 14.68
CA VAL A 156 1.94 -6.24 15.74
C VAL A 156 3.01 -7.25 15.31
N TYR A 157 2.98 -7.70 14.04
CA TYR A 157 3.98 -8.60 13.51
C TYR A 157 5.40 -8.02 13.59
N GLY A 158 5.60 -6.80 13.09
CA GLY A 158 6.91 -6.12 13.13
C GLY A 158 7.39 -5.88 14.55
N TRP A 159 6.48 -5.52 15.47
CA TRP A 159 6.82 -5.33 16.89
C TRP A 159 7.29 -6.64 17.53
N LEU A 160 6.59 -7.75 17.30
CA LEU A 160 6.98 -9.07 17.79
C LEU A 160 8.28 -9.60 17.15
N ALA A 161 8.56 -9.18 15.91
CA ALA A 161 9.79 -9.52 15.20
C ALA A 161 11.01 -8.66 15.62
N GLY A 162 10.79 -7.57 16.37
CA GLY A 162 11.82 -6.56 16.63
C GLY A 162 12.21 -5.74 15.38
N ASP A 163 11.40 -5.77 14.33
CA ASP A 163 11.62 -5.09 13.06
C ASP A 163 11.05 -3.67 13.12
N GLN A 164 11.92 -2.69 13.41
CA GLN A 164 11.51 -1.29 13.58
C GLN A 164 10.93 -0.67 12.31
N PRO A 165 11.59 -0.76 11.13
CA PRO A 165 11.02 -0.24 9.89
C PRO A 165 9.63 -0.80 9.58
N LEU A 166 9.42 -2.10 9.81
CA LEU A 166 8.15 -2.77 9.52
C LEU A 166 7.04 -2.32 10.46
N TYR A 167 7.24 -2.32 11.78
CA TYR A 167 6.15 -1.91 12.67
C TYR A 167 5.85 -0.41 12.55
N ALA A 168 6.88 0.44 12.44
CA ALA A 168 6.70 1.88 12.45
C ALA A 168 5.97 2.37 11.20
N SER A 169 6.31 1.83 10.03
CA SER A 169 5.63 2.17 8.76
C SER A 169 4.17 1.77 8.78
N ASN A 170 3.86 0.59 9.31
CA ASN A 170 2.50 0.08 9.37
C ASN A 170 1.66 0.80 10.44
N LEU A 171 2.25 1.23 11.55
CA LEU A 171 1.54 1.99 12.58
C LEU A 171 0.92 3.28 12.02
N ILE A 172 1.60 3.96 11.10
CA ILE A 172 1.09 5.15 10.42
C ILE A 172 -0.16 4.82 9.59
N GLY A 173 -0.13 3.71 8.84
CA GLY A 173 -1.29 3.25 8.07
C GLY A 173 -2.47 2.84 8.96
N PHE A 174 -2.19 2.26 10.13
CA PHE A 174 -3.19 1.92 11.14
C PHE A 174 -3.87 3.17 11.72
N ILE A 175 -3.08 4.18 12.12
CA ILE A 175 -3.59 5.46 12.62
C ILE A 175 -4.43 6.17 11.55
N ALA A 176 -3.99 6.15 10.30
CA ALA A 176 -4.76 6.70 9.18
C ALA A 176 -6.12 6.00 9.03
N GLY A 177 -6.16 4.67 9.21
CA GLY A 177 -7.40 3.89 9.21
C GLY A 177 -8.35 4.28 10.35
N ILE A 178 -7.84 4.51 11.56
CA ILE A 178 -8.64 5.03 12.69
C ILE A 178 -9.23 6.40 12.33
N GLY A 179 -8.42 7.31 11.77
CA GLY A 179 -8.88 8.63 11.34
C GLY A 179 -10.00 8.55 10.29
N GLU A 180 -9.91 7.59 9.37
CA GLU A 180 -10.93 7.36 8.34
C GLU A 180 -12.26 6.90 8.94
N ILE A 181 -12.22 5.98 9.92
CA ILE A 181 -13.41 5.50 10.65
C ILE A 181 -14.02 6.60 11.52
N ALA A 182 -13.21 7.33 12.27
CA ALA A 182 -13.66 8.44 13.10
C ALA A 182 -14.36 9.52 12.25
N SER A 183 -13.84 9.79 11.05
CA SER A 183 -14.44 10.75 10.11
C SER A 183 -15.80 10.26 9.58
N CYS A 184 -15.96 8.95 9.33
CA CYS A 184 -17.28 8.38 8.98
C CYS A 184 -18.30 8.59 10.11
N PHE A 185 -17.93 8.34 11.37
CA PHE A 185 -18.83 8.56 12.50
C PHE A 185 -19.17 10.04 12.68
N ARG A 186 -18.22 10.95 12.45
CA ARG A 186 -18.47 12.39 12.48
C ARG A 186 -19.53 12.82 11.45
N MET A 187 -19.56 12.22 10.27
CA MET A 187 -20.61 12.50 9.27
C MET A 187 -22.00 11.96 9.66
N LEU A 188 -22.09 11.06 10.64
CA LEU A 188 -23.37 10.59 11.16
C LEU A 188 -23.88 11.45 12.32
N LEU A 189 -23.03 12.31 12.89
CA LEU A 189 -23.45 13.24 13.93
C LEU A 189 -24.35 14.35 13.33
N PRO A 190 -25.39 14.78 14.06
CA PRO A 190 -26.19 15.95 13.71
C PRO A 190 -25.31 17.19 13.55
N ASP A 191 -25.70 18.12 12.67
CA ASP A 191 -24.91 19.32 12.40
C ASP A 191 -24.64 20.16 13.65
N SER A 192 -25.53 20.10 14.65
CA SER A 192 -25.34 20.75 15.97
C SER A 192 -24.13 20.25 16.77
N PHE A 193 -23.58 19.09 16.42
CA PHE A 193 -22.39 18.51 17.06
C PHE A 193 -21.15 18.54 16.16
N ARG A 194 -21.23 19.16 14.97
CA ARG A 194 -20.08 19.36 14.10
C ARG A 194 -19.46 20.71 14.46
N PRO A 195 -18.26 20.75 15.06
CA PRO A 195 -17.59 22.02 15.28
C PRO A 195 -17.37 22.68 13.91
N GLU A 196 -17.90 23.90 13.76
CA GLU A 196 -17.81 24.70 12.55
C GLU A 196 -16.33 24.88 12.20
N LEU A 197 -15.92 24.34 11.05
CA LEU A 197 -14.62 24.63 10.47
C LEU A 197 -14.72 26.01 9.81
N GLN A 198 -14.39 27.05 10.57
CA GLN A 198 -13.93 28.33 10.01
C GLN A 198 -12.49 28.18 9.51
#